data_AF-G4T2N3-F1
#
_entry.id   AF-G4T2N3-F1
#
_cell.length_a   1.000
_cell.length_b   1.000
_cell.length_c   1.000
_cell.angle_alpha   90.00
_cell.angle_beta   90.00
_cell.angle_gamma   90.00
#
_symmetry.space_group_name_H-M   'P 1'
#
loop_
_entity.id
_entity.type
_entity.pdbx_description
1 polymer ?
#
loop_
_entity_poly.entity_id
_entity_poly.type
_entity_poly.pdbx_seq_one_letter_code
_entity_poly.pdbx_strand_id
1 'polypeptide(L)' 'MLVLNGIPSTYQEWRHCITVDCNIALTEPFVGERIAILSNAGCEETRRFEQLYGIEHRKAVLGWFRQAQQESTKKMLHS' A
#
# COMPACT_ATOMS: atom_id res chain seq x y z
N MET A 1 -16.50 19.15 -1.19
CA MET A 1 -16.71 17.75 -1.62
C MET A 1 -15.49 17.36 -2.45
N LEU A 2 -14.50 16.70 -1.85
CA LEU A 2 -13.29 16.31 -2.57
C LEU A 2 -13.46 14.88 -3.11
N VAL A 3 -13.75 14.82 -4.41
CA VAL A 3 -13.40 13.82 -5.42
C VAL A 3 -13.36 12.34 -5.03
N LEU A 4 -14.38 11.62 -5.51
CA LEU A 4 -14.45 10.16 -5.66
C LEU A 4 -13.58 9.61 -6.82
N ASN A 5 -12.67 10.39 -7.41
CA ASN A 5 -11.89 10.02 -8.61
C ASN A 5 -10.44 9.54 -8.33
N GLY A 6 -10.01 9.41 -7.06
CA GLY A 6 -8.58 9.28 -6.71
C GLY A 6 -8.17 8.06 -5.87
N ILE A 7 -9.07 7.10 -5.65
CA ILE A 7 -8.72 5.86 -4.92
C ILE A 7 -8.26 4.83 -5.94
N PRO A 8 -7.00 4.36 -5.88
CA PRO A 8 -6.51 3.38 -6.85
C PRO A 8 -7.32 2.09 -6.77
N SER A 9 -7.64 1.52 -7.91
CA SER A 9 -8.39 0.27 -8.02
C SER A 9 -7.49 -0.91 -8.41
N THR A 10 -6.29 -0.62 -8.93
CA THR A 10 -5.31 -1.62 -9.37
C THR A 10 -3.94 -1.40 -8.73
N TYR A 11 -3.10 -2.44 -8.79
CA TYR A 11 -1.70 -2.36 -8.32
C TYR A 11 -0.91 -1.25 -9.05
N GLN A 12 -1.10 -1.12 -10.37
CA GLN A 12 -0.37 -0.13 -11.17
C GLN A 12 -0.79 1.30 -10.81
N GLU A 13 -2.09 1.56 -10.67
CA GLU A 13 -2.60 2.86 -10.22
C GLU A 13 -2.10 3.19 -8.81
N TRP A 14 -2.17 2.23 -7.89
CA TRP A 14 -1.66 2.42 -6.53
C TRP A 14 -0.16 2.71 -6.51
N ARG A 15 0.61 1.97 -7.29
CA ARG A 15 2.06 2.13 -7.37
C ARG A 15 2.43 3.48 -7.98
N HIS A 16 1.72 3.92 -9.01
CA HIS A 16 1.90 5.25 -9.58
C HIS A 16 1.55 6.33 -8.56
N CYS A 17 0.39 6.22 -7.91
CA CYS A 17 -0.07 7.16 -6.90
C CYS A 17 0.96 7.31 -5.76
N ILE A 18 1.49 6.21 -5.22
CA ILE A 18 2.42 6.29 -4.09
C ILE A 18 3.82 6.76 -4.51
N THR A 19 4.33 6.34 -5.68
CA THR A 19 5.72 6.65 -6.08
C THR A 19 5.88 7.91 -6.91
N VAL A 20 4.86 8.30 -7.68
CA VAL A 20 4.89 9.46 -8.58
C VAL A 20 4.10 10.61 -7.97
N ASP A 21 2.80 10.42 -7.75
CA ASP A 21 1.94 11.52 -7.28
C ASP A 21 2.27 11.93 -5.84
N CYS A 22 2.51 10.95 -4.97
CA CYS A 22 2.86 11.16 -3.57
C CYS A 22 4.38 11.22 -3.34
N ASN A 23 5.20 10.86 -4.33
CA ASN A 23 6.66 10.84 -4.26
C ASN A 23 7.24 10.07 -3.06
N ILE A 24 6.60 8.94 -2.69
CA ILE A 24 7.03 8.06 -1.60
C ILE A 24 7.77 6.85 -2.20
N ALA A 25 9.03 6.69 -1.82
CA ALA A 25 9.82 5.53 -2.21
C ALA A 25 9.36 4.26 -1.48
N LEU A 26 9.11 3.18 -2.24
CA LEU A 26 8.77 1.85 -1.70
C LEU A 26 10.04 1.12 -1.24
N THR A 27 10.71 1.66 -0.21
CA THR A 27 11.90 1.04 0.39
C THR A 27 11.50 -0.17 1.23
N GLU A 28 12.44 -1.11 1.44
CA GLU A 28 12.18 -2.32 2.23
C GLU A 28 11.69 -2.00 3.67
N PRO A 29 12.29 -1.05 4.43
CA PRO A 29 11.79 -0.69 5.75
C PRO A 29 10.36 -0.12 5.71
N PHE A 30 10.09 0.78 4.75
CA PHE A 30 8.76 1.38 4.61
C PHE A 30 7.70 0.34 4.26
N VAL A 31 7.97 -0.52 3.28
CA VAL A 31 7.04 -1.59 2.88
C VAL A 31 6.79 -2.55 4.04
N GLY A 32 7.83 -2.95 4.77
CA GLY A 32 7.72 -3.84 5.93
C GLY A 32 6.84 -3.26 7.03
N GLU A 33 7.06 -1.99 7.39
CA GLU A 33 6.24 -1.28 8.38
C GLU A 33 4.76 -1.19 7.96
N ARG A 34 4.50 -0.82 6.70
CA ARG A 34 3.12 -0.71 6.19
C ARG A 34 2.40 -2.05 6.17
N ILE A 35 3.09 -3.15 5.84
CA ILE A 35 2.53 -4.50 5.93
C ILE A 35 2.19 -4.85 7.38
N ALA A 36 3.07 -4.55 8.33
CA ALA A 36 2.86 -4.86 9.74
C ALA A 36 1.63 -4.11 10.31
N ILE A 37 1.54 -2.80 10.05
CA ILE A 37 0.40 -1.97 10.46
C ILE A 37 -0.90 -2.52 9.86
N LEU A 38 -0.99 -2.57 8.52
CA LEU A 38 -2.25 -2.90 7.83
C LEU A 38 -2.69 -4.37 8.02
N SER A 39 -1.79 -5.26 8.45
CA SER A 39 -2.15 -6.63 8.83
C SER A 39 -2.81 -6.70 10.21
N ASN A 40 -2.59 -5.72 11.08
CA ASN A 40 -3.17 -5.68 12.43
C ASN A 40 -4.48 -4.88 12.45
N ALA A 41 -5.62 -5.57 12.45
CA ALA A 41 -6.95 -4.93 12.50
C ALA A 41 -7.26 -4.21 13.82
N GLY A 42 -6.51 -4.50 14.91
CA GLY A 42 -6.68 -3.82 16.20
C GLY A 42 -5.90 -2.49 16.31
N CYS A 43 -4.98 -2.24 15.38
CA CYS A 43 -4.16 -1.04 15.33
C CYS A 43 -5.01 0.20 15.02
N GLU A 44 -4.73 1.32 15.68
CA GLU A 44 -5.47 2.57 15.48
C GLU A 44 -5.35 3.08 14.05
N GLU A 45 -4.14 3.06 13.48
CA GLU A 45 -3.94 3.46 12.08
C GLU A 45 -4.73 2.58 11.11
N THR A 46 -4.80 1.28 11.36
CA THR A 46 -5.57 0.34 10.53
C THR A 46 -7.06 0.64 10.60
N ARG A 47 -7.60 0.86 11.80
CA ARG A 47 -9.02 1.23 11.97
C ARG A 47 -9.32 2.56 11.29
N ARG A 48 -8.45 3.56 11.42
CA ARG A 48 -8.60 4.85 10.72
C ARG A 48 -8.56 4.68 9.20
N PHE A 49 -7.69 3.81 8.70
CA PHE A 49 -7.63 3.48 7.28
C PHE A 49 -8.93 2.83 6.79
N GLU A 50 -9.45 1.84 7.51
CA GLU A 50 -10.72 1.18 7.18
C GLU A 50 -11.91 2.14 7.24
N GLN A 51 -11.93 3.10 8.17
CA GLN A 51 -12.98 4.12 8.23
C GLN A 51 -12.97 5.06 7.02
N LEU A 52 -11.79 5.39 6.49
CA LEU A 52 -11.66 6.31 5.35
C LEU A 52 -11.86 5.62 4.01
N TYR A 53 -11.37 4.39 3.87
CA TYR A 53 -11.26 3.71 2.56
C TYR A 53 -12.01 2.37 2.49
N GLY A 54 -12.46 1.83 3.63
CA GLY A 54 -13.12 0.53 3.70
C GLY A 54 -12.16 -0.66 3.86
N ILE A 55 -12.72 -1.74 4.39
CA ILE A 55 -11.99 -3.00 4.67
C ILE A 55 -11.47 -3.65 3.39
N GLU A 56 -12.27 -3.64 2.33
CA GLU A 56 -11.88 -4.24 1.04
C GLU A 56 -10.70 -3.50 0.41
N HIS A 57 -10.69 -2.17 0.48
CA HIS A 57 -9.57 -1.38 0.01
C HIS A 57 -8.31 -1.61 0.85
N ARG A 58 -8.44 -1.74 2.18
CA ARG A 58 -7.29 -2.15 3.04
C ARG A 58 -6.69 -3.46 2.57
N LYS A 59 -7.51 -4.49 2.31
CA LYS A 59 -7.04 -5.79 1.85
C LYS A 59 -6.30 -5.68 0.51
N ALA A 60 -6.84 -4.91 -0.43
CA ALA A 60 -6.20 -4.65 -1.72
C ALA A 60 -4.83 -3.98 -1.53
N VAL A 61 -4.75 -2.89 -0.75
CA VAL A 61 -3.51 -2.16 -0.47
C VAL A 61 -2.48 -3.05 0.24
N LEU A 62 -2.90 -3.88 1.20
CA LEU A 62 -2.02 -4.85 1.85
C LEU A 62 -1.46 -5.88 0.84
N GLY A 63 -2.28 -6.35 -0.10
CA GLY A 63 -1.86 -7.21 -1.20
C GLY A 63 -0.82 -6.54 -2.09
N TRP A 64 -1.04 -5.27 -2.43
CA TRP A 64 -0.12 -4.48 -3.26
C TRP A 64 1.22 -4.22 -2.59
N PHE A 65 1.25 -3.94 -1.28
CA PHE A 65 2.50 -3.84 -0.52
C PHE A 65 3.28 -5.18 -0.54
N ARG A 66 2.59 -6.32 -0.38
CA ARG A 66 3.22 -7.64 -0.46
C ARG A 66 3.78 -7.93 -1.86
N GLN A 67 3.06 -7.54 -2.91
CA GLN A 67 3.56 -7.65 -4.28
C GLN A 67 4.82 -6.80 -4.49
N ALA A 68 4.81 -5.54 -4.05
CA ALA A 68 5.97 -4.65 -4.14
C ALA A 68 7.20 -5.19 -3.38
N GLN A 69 6.98 -5.84 -2.23
CA GLN A 69 8.04 -6.52 -1.49
C GLN A 69 8.67 -7.65 -2.32
N GLN A 70 7.85 -8.53 -2.90
CA GLN A 70 8.33 -9.64 -3.73
C GLN A 70 9.08 -9.18 -4.98
N GLU A 71 8.61 -8.12 -5.63
CA GLU A 71 9.30 -7.52 -6.78
C GLU A 71 10.69 -6.99 -6.39
N SER A 72 10.82 -6.41 -5.20
CA SER A 72 12.11 -5.91 -4.68
C SER A 72 13.07 -7.06 -4.38
N THR A 73 12.60 -8.11 -3.72
CA THR A 73 13.40 -9.32 -3.46
C THR A 73 13.84 -10.01 -4.75
N LYS A 74 12.95 -10.13 -5.75
CA LYS A 74 13.31 -10.71 -7.05
C LYS A 74 14.39 -9.91 -7.78
N LYS A 75 14.34 -8.58 -7.70
CA LYS A 75 15.39 -7.71 -8.29
C LYS A 75 16.75 -7.95 -7.65
N MET A 76 16.81 -8.13 -6.33
CA MET A 76 18.08 -8.41 -5.62
C MET A 76 18.67 -9.79 -5.93
N LEU A 77 17.83 -10.77 -6.28
CA LEU A 77 18.28 -12.13 -6.61
C LEU A 77 18.82 -12.27 -8.05
N HIS A 78 18.50 -11.32 -8.93
CA HIS A 78 18.89 -11.34 -10.35
C HIS A 78 19.87 -10.20 -10.72
N SER A 79 20.41 -9.48 -9.72
CA SER A 79 21.44 -8.44 -9.86
C SER A 79 22.77 -8.95 -9.36
#